data_AF-A0A1G2DUR8-F1
#
_entry.id   AF-A0A1G2DUR8-F1
#
_cell.length_a   1.000
_cell.length_b   1.000
_cell.length_c   1.000
_cell.angle_alpha   90.00
_cell.angle_beta   90.00
_cell.angle_gamma   90.00
#
_symmetry.space_group_name_H-M   'P 1'
#
loop_
_entity.id
_entity.type
_entity.pdbx_description
1 polymer ?
#
loop_
_entity_poly.entity_id
_entity_poly.type
_entity_poly.pdbx_seq_one_letter_code
_entity_poly.pdbx_strand_id
1 'polypeptide(L)'
;MTKQTQRLYLMLVVGILIGVSLVMVTRTSAPEITTSSTLSGATSTDDILLRSEALKQEVITSALPPLAQIPNNLRVGLMVEDQSAGRTVTINSLDVVGSQWIAIYDDKDGRPGWILGAARVREGEKTSVVELLRPEGTISGHAYYAAILNDDGDDEFNRLTDLPPLSPEKIVIVKFKVQ
;
A
#
# COMPACT_ATOMS: atom_id res chain seq x y z
N MET A 1 -12.08 -9.37 -35.88
CA MET A 1 -10.83 -9.24 -36.66
C MET A 1 -9.96 -8.10 -36.10
N THR A 2 -9.63 -8.11 -34.80
CA THR A 2 -8.93 -6.98 -34.11
C THR A 2 -7.60 -7.38 -33.48
N LYS A 3 -7.31 -8.68 -33.31
CA LYS A 3 -6.03 -9.16 -32.74
C LYS A 3 -4.83 -8.91 -33.67
N GLN A 4 -5.05 -8.79 -34.98
CA GLN A 4 -3.96 -8.60 -35.94
C GLN A 4 -3.47 -7.13 -35.97
N THR A 5 -4.37 -6.16 -35.80
CA THR A 5 -4.01 -4.73 -35.77
C THR A 5 -3.25 -4.37 -34.50
N GLN A 6 -3.57 -5.00 -33.36
CA GLN A 6 -2.85 -4.78 -32.09
C GLN A 6 -1.37 -5.24 -32.16
N ARG A 7 -1.07 -6.34 -32.87
CA ARG A 7 0.32 -6.80 -33.09
C ARG A 7 1.11 -5.89 -34.02
N LEU A 8 0.45 -5.29 -35.02
CA LEU A 8 1.07 -4.34 -35.95
C LEU A 8 1.48 -3.03 -35.23
N TYR A 9 0.62 -2.51 -34.35
CA TYR A 9 0.95 -1.32 -33.54
C TYR A 9 2.11 -1.58 -32.57
N LEU A 10 2.18 -2.77 -31.98
CA LEU A 10 3.23 -3.11 -31.01
C LEU A 10 4.62 -3.15 -31.66
N MET A 11 4.72 -3.57 -32.94
CA MET A 11 5.98 -3.50 -33.70
C MET A 11 6.37 -2.08 -34.15
N LEU A 12 5.38 -1.22 -34.45
CA LEU A 12 5.63 0.18 -34.82
C LEU A 12 6.22 1.00 -33.64
N VAL A 13 5.68 0.81 -32.43
CA VAL A 13 6.11 1.55 -31.23
C VAL A 13 7.52 1.17 -30.78
N VAL A 14 7.90 -0.11 -30.88
CA VAL A 14 9.26 -0.57 -30.55
C VAL A 14 10.29 -0.03 -31.57
N GLY A 15 9.91 0.13 -32.84
CA GLY A 15 10.80 0.69 -33.86
C GLY A 15 11.10 2.20 -33.70
N ILE A 16 10.15 2.98 -33.17
CA ILE A 16 10.32 4.44 -32.98
C ILE A 16 11.16 4.76 -31.72
N LEU A 17 11.12 3.91 -30.69
CA LEU A 17 11.85 4.13 -29.43
C LEU A 17 13.38 4.02 -29.54
N ILE A 18 13.90 3.42 -30.61
CA ILE A 18 15.34 3.27 -30.85
C ILE A 18 15.90 4.47 -31.67
N GLY A 19 15.03 5.32 -32.22
CA GLY A 19 15.37 6.28 -33.28
C GLY A 19 15.73 7.72 -32.87
N VAL A 20 15.83 8.07 -31.57
CA VAL A 20 16.17 9.45 -31.19
C VAL A 20 17.34 9.49 -30.21
N SER A 21 18.55 9.38 -30.75
CA SER A 21 19.79 9.79 -30.11
C SER A 21 20.62 10.58 -31.12
N LEU A 22 20.71 11.90 -30.95
CA LEU A 22 21.95 12.67 -30.81
C LEU A 22 21.70 14.21 -30.84
N VAL A 23 22.60 14.96 -30.18
CA VAL A 23 23.02 16.37 -30.39
C VAL A 23 22.37 17.48 -29.55
N MET A 24 23.15 18.00 -28.57
CA MET A 24 23.53 19.43 -28.39
C MET A 24 24.31 19.55 -27.05
N VAL A 25 25.64 19.46 -27.05
CA VAL A 25 26.62 20.57 -27.13
C VAL A 25 26.57 21.56 -25.94
N THR A 26 27.69 21.58 -25.23
CA THR A 26 28.10 22.33 -24.03
C THR A 26 28.00 23.85 -24.14
N ARG A 27 27.70 24.54 -23.03
CA ARG A 27 28.42 25.77 -22.61
C ARG A 27 28.51 25.86 -21.08
N THR A 28 29.76 25.99 -20.63
CA THR A 28 30.20 26.22 -19.24
C THR A 28 30.02 27.70 -18.86
N SER A 29 29.67 27.96 -17.58
CA SER A 29 30.04 29.18 -16.84
C SER A 29 29.85 28.89 -15.34
N ALA A 30 30.94 28.99 -14.59
CA ALA A 30 31.03 28.88 -13.12
C ALA A 30 30.90 30.29 -12.46
N PRO A 31 31.25 30.50 -11.16
CA PRO A 31 30.47 30.22 -9.94
C PRO A 31 30.34 31.47 -9.01
N GLU A 32 29.99 31.24 -7.73
CA GLU A 32 30.12 32.13 -6.53
C GLU A 32 28.89 33.02 -6.19
N ILE A 33 28.32 33.06 -4.97
CA ILE A 33 28.73 33.68 -3.68
C ILE A 33 27.69 33.21 -2.61
N THR A 34 28.01 32.53 -1.49
CA THR A 34 28.51 32.99 -0.16
C THR A 34 27.44 33.55 0.81
N THR A 35 27.20 32.79 1.90
CA THR A 35 27.04 33.23 3.32
C THR A 35 25.71 33.76 3.89
N SER A 36 25.15 32.92 4.77
CA SER A 36 24.73 33.14 6.18
C SER A 36 23.80 34.27 6.61
N SER A 37 22.80 33.89 7.44
CA SER A 37 22.61 34.52 8.76
C SER A 37 21.69 33.69 9.66
N THR A 38 22.26 33.20 10.76
CA THR A 38 21.62 32.75 11.99
C THR A 38 21.39 33.96 12.91
N LEU A 39 20.37 33.90 13.79
CA LEU A 39 20.40 34.16 15.25
C LEU A 39 19.27 35.06 15.82
N SER A 40 18.72 34.57 16.95
CA SER A 40 18.12 35.27 18.12
C SER A 40 16.89 36.16 17.90
N GLY A 41 15.82 36.11 18.72
CA GLY A 41 15.72 35.78 20.14
C GLY A 41 15.31 37.05 20.90
N ALA A 42 14.05 37.12 21.37
CA ALA A 42 13.60 38.10 22.36
C ALA A 42 12.40 37.56 23.15
N THR A 43 12.46 37.78 24.46
CA THR A 43 11.70 37.18 25.55
C THR A 43 10.85 38.25 26.24
N SER A 44 9.59 37.88 26.58
CA SER A 44 8.69 38.36 27.66
C SER A 44 8.41 39.88 27.81
N THR A 45 7.38 40.39 28.49
CA THR A 45 6.37 39.89 29.46
C THR A 45 5.21 40.91 29.51
N ASP A 46 4.13 40.55 30.21
CA ASP A 46 3.15 41.42 30.91
C ASP A 46 2.19 42.26 30.06
N ASP A 47 0.92 42.44 30.38
CA ASP A 47 0.01 41.95 31.43
C ASP A 47 -1.33 42.59 31.08
N ILE A 48 -2.43 41.84 30.97
CA ILE A 48 -3.75 42.36 31.41
C ILE A 48 -4.51 41.21 32.07
N LEU A 49 -4.53 41.30 33.39
CA LEU A 49 -5.42 40.59 34.30
C LEU A 49 -6.86 41.12 34.19
N LEU A 50 -7.80 40.20 34.45
CA LEU A 50 -9.13 40.38 35.06
C LEU A 50 -10.36 40.38 34.14
N ARG A 51 -11.13 39.29 34.33
CA ARG A 51 -12.57 39.30 34.67
C ARG A 51 -13.55 39.10 33.52
N SER A 52 -13.77 37.81 33.23
CA SER A 52 -15.07 37.32 32.77
C SER A 52 -15.26 35.86 33.17
N GLU A 53 -15.32 35.59 34.47
CA GLU A 53 -16.11 34.46 34.94
C GLU A 53 -17.59 34.80 34.77
N ALA A 54 -18.37 33.80 34.36
CA ALA A 54 -19.83 33.79 34.26
C ALA A 54 -20.47 34.36 33.00
N LEU A 55 -20.22 33.70 31.87
CA LEU A 55 -21.31 33.09 31.09
C LEU A 55 -20.89 31.68 30.72
N LYS A 56 -21.34 30.68 31.50
CA LYS A 56 -21.33 29.28 31.08
C LYS A 56 -22.34 29.13 29.95
N GLN A 57 -21.96 29.57 28.76
CA GLN A 57 -22.54 29.03 27.55
C GLN A 57 -21.97 27.62 27.48
N GLU A 58 -22.79 26.60 27.70
CA GLU A 58 -22.51 25.27 27.16
C GLU A 58 -22.42 25.45 25.65
N VAL A 59 -21.24 25.86 25.17
CA VAL A 59 -20.86 25.64 23.79
C VAL A 59 -20.76 24.14 23.72
N ILE A 60 -21.85 23.52 23.28
CA ILE A 60 -21.85 22.21 22.66
C ILE A 60 -20.90 22.36 21.47
N THR A 61 -19.61 22.32 21.75
CA THR A 61 -18.59 22.12 20.75
C THR A 61 -18.81 20.69 20.36
N SER A 62 -19.71 20.50 19.39
CA SER A 62 -19.77 19.28 18.60
C SER A 62 -18.46 19.24 17.82
N ALA A 63 -17.38 18.93 18.54
CA ALA A 63 -16.14 18.53 17.93
C ALA A 63 -16.49 17.24 17.20
N LEU A 64 -16.36 17.24 15.87
CA LEU A 64 -16.39 16.00 15.13
C LEU A 64 -15.43 15.02 15.84
N PRO A 65 -15.83 13.76 16.05
CA PRO A 65 -14.90 12.78 16.57
C PRO A 65 -13.64 12.81 15.70
N PRO A 66 -12.44 12.74 16.29
CA PRO A 66 -11.23 12.60 15.51
C PRO A 66 -11.43 11.45 14.51
N LEU A 67 -11.13 11.70 13.23
CA LEU A 67 -11.33 10.69 12.18
C LEU A 67 -10.70 9.39 12.66
N ALA A 68 -11.51 8.35 12.84
CA ALA A 68 -11.01 7.03 13.18
C ALA A 68 -10.05 6.60 12.07
N GLN A 69 -8.76 6.43 12.42
CA GLN A 69 -7.76 5.96 11.47
C GLN A 69 -8.05 4.48 11.18
N ILE A 70 -8.26 4.13 9.92
CA ILE A 70 -8.44 2.74 9.51
C ILE A 70 -7.10 2.02 9.75
N PRO A 71 -7.08 0.91 10.51
CA PRO A 71 -5.87 0.13 10.72
C PRO A 71 -5.23 -0.32 9.41
N ASN A 72 -3.90 -0.44 9.37
CA ASN A 72 -3.18 -0.90 8.17
C ASN A 72 -3.50 -2.35 7.80
N ASN A 73 -3.99 -3.11 8.77
CA ASN A 73 -4.29 -4.53 8.66
C ASN A 73 -5.77 -4.81 8.29
N LEU A 74 -6.52 -3.74 7.98
CA LEU A 74 -7.92 -3.79 7.60
C LEU A 74 -8.18 -2.95 6.34
N ARG A 75 -8.82 -3.57 5.35
CA ARG A 75 -9.44 -2.92 4.20
C ARG A 75 -10.80 -3.55 3.96
N VAL A 76 -11.66 -2.87 3.20
CA VAL A 76 -12.95 -3.45 2.81
C VAL A 76 -12.68 -4.78 2.09
N GLY A 77 -13.24 -5.87 2.62
CA GLY A 77 -13.11 -7.22 2.07
C GLY A 77 -11.88 -8.03 2.52
N LEU A 78 -10.96 -7.47 3.31
CA LEU A 78 -9.81 -8.21 3.85
C LEU A 78 -9.38 -7.69 5.21
N MET A 79 -9.29 -8.59 6.20
CA MET A 79 -8.69 -8.34 7.50
C MET A 79 -7.73 -9.46 7.88
N VAL A 80 -6.53 -9.06 8.32
CA VAL A 80 -5.53 -9.98 8.86
C VAL A 80 -5.02 -9.39 10.17
N GLU A 81 -5.13 -10.13 11.27
CA GLU A 81 -4.60 -9.68 12.56
C GLU A 81 -3.09 -9.92 12.66
N ASP A 82 -2.46 -9.15 13.54
CA ASP A 82 -1.09 -9.45 13.97
C ASP A 82 -1.08 -10.81 14.67
N GLN A 83 -0.15 -11.69 14.30
CA GLN A 83 -0.19 -13.10 14.68
C GLN A 83 1.20 -13.67 14.98
N SER A 84 1.26 -14.81 15.63
CA SER A 84 2.53 -15.46 15.94
C SER A 84 3.29 -15.89 14.68
N ALA A 85 4.62 -15.94 14.76
CA ALA A 85 5.43 -16.52 13.70
C ALA A 85 5.07 -17.99 13.42
N GLY A 86 5.06 -18.38 12.15
CA GLY A 86 4.67 -19.73 11.76
C GLY A 86 4.68 -19.97 10.25
N ARG A 87 4.31 -21.19 9.86
CA ARG A 87 4.25 -21.65 8.47
C ARG A 87 2.93 -21.33 7.77
N THR A 88 2.01 -20.70 8.48
CA THR A 88 0.68 -20.37 7.98
C THR A 88 0.31 -18.95 8.37
N VAL A 89 -0.49 -18.30 7.54
CA VAL A 89 -1.11 -17.01 7.86
C VAL A 89 -2.62 -17.18 7.89
N THR A 90 -3.22 -16.84 9.02
CA THR A 90 -4.68 -16.86 9.20
C THR A 90 -5.27 -15.54 8.70
N ILE A 91 -6.33 -15.64 7.90
CA ILE A 91 -7.12 -14.51 7.41
C ILE A 91 -8.41 -14.44 8.22
N ASN A 92 -8.60 -13.34 8.94
CA ASN A 92 -9.68 -13.18 9.91
C ASN A 92 -11.02 -12.79 9.29
N SER A 93 -11.00 -12.06 8.17
CA SER A 93 -12.21 -11.67 7.44
C SER A 93 -11.94 -11.55 5.96
N LEU A 94 -12.84 -12.12 5.16
CA LEU A 94 -12.84 -12.08 3.71
C LEU A 94 -14.22 -11.73 3.18
N ASP A 95 -14.23 -10.89 2.16
CA ASP A 95 -15.40 -10.67 1.32
C ASP A 95 -14.95 -10.61 -0.14
N VAL A 96 -15.13 -11.73 -0.83
CA VAL A 96 -14.71 -11.94 -2.22
C VAL A 96 -15.90 -12.33 -3.08
N VAL A 97 -15.84 -11.98 -4.35
CA VAL A 97 -16.83 -12.35 -5.38
C VAL A 97 -16.13 -13.26 -6.37
N GLY A 98 -16.76 -14.38 -6.73
CA GLY A 98 -16.15 -15.39 -7.60
C GLY A 98 -15.00 -16.18 -6.94
N SER A 99 -14.06 -16.64 -7.77
CA SER A 99 -12.84 -17.35 -7.35
C SER A 99 -11.68 -16.36 -7.30
N GLN A 100 -11.00 -16.28 -6.16
CA GLN A 100 -9.90 -15.33 -5.93
C GLN A 100 -8.74 -16.02 -5.22
N TRP A 101 -7.57 -15.39 -5.24
CA TRP A 101 -6.40 -15.84 -4.49
C TRP A 101 -6.07 -14.85 -3.37
N ILE A 102 -5.77 -15.38 -2.19
CA ILE A 102 -5.15 -14.61 -1.11
C ILE A 102 -3.66 -14.90 -1.12
N ALA A 103 -2.87 -13.92 -1.55
CA ALA A 103 -1.42 -14.03 -1.61
C ALA A 103 -0.77 -13.31 -0.42
N ILE A 104 0.23 -13.95 0.19
CA ILE A 104 1.06 -13.39 1.25
C ILE A 104 2.40 -12.96 0.66
N TYR A 105 2.80 -11.72 0.93
CA TYR A 105 4.07 -11.14 0.49
C TYR A 105 4.97 -10.87 1.68
N ASP A 106 6.28 -10.98 1.48
CA ASP A 106 7.25 -10.36 2.39
C ASP A 106 7.22 -8.82 2.29
N ASP A 107 7.77 -8.17 3.32
CA ASP A 107 8.05 -6.74 3.27
C ASP A 107 9.44 -6.51 2.66
N LYS A 108 9.44 -5.76 1.56
CA LYS A 108 10.62 -5.27 0.87
C LYS A 108 10.60 -3.75 0.91
N ASP A 109 11.32 -3.17 1.86
CA ASP A 109 11.47 -1.73 2.04
C ASP A 109 10.13 -1.00 2.21
N GLY A 110 9.21 -1.57 3.00
CA GLY A 110 7.89 -1.01 3.24
C GLY A 110 6.88 -1.24 2.09
N ARG A 111 7.17 -2.15 1.17
CA ARG A 111 6.28 -2.54 0.06
C ARG A 111 6.15 -4.07 -0.04
N PRO A 112 5.09 -4.60 -0.66
CA PRO A 112 5.02 -6.02 -0.98
C PRO A 112 6.19 -6.46 -1.87
N GLY A 113 6.89 -7.52 -1.48
CA GLY A 113 8.00 -8.10 -2.24
C GLY A 113 7.64 -9.42 -2.91
N TRP A 114 8.27 -10.51 -2.48
CA TRP A 114 8.04 -11.86 -2.98
C TRP A 114 6.82 -12.51 -2.35
N ILE A 115 6.07 -13.26 -3.16
CA ILE A 115 4.97 -14.09 -2.68
C ILE A 115 5.54 -15.30 -1.94
N LEU A 116 5.11 -15.47 -0.71
CA LEU A 116 5.52 -16.55 0.20
C LEU A 116 4.54 -17.72 0.17
N GLY A 117 3.30 -17.47 -0.23
CA GLY A 117 2.23 -18.46 -0.32
C GLY A 117 0.96 -17.83 -0.87
N ALA A 118 0.06 -18.67 -1.40
CA ALA A 118 -1.25 -18.26 -1.86
C ALA A 118 -2.29 -19.35 -1.56
N ALA A 119 -3.51 -18.94 -1.23
CA ALA A 119 -4.64 -19.86 -1.07
C ALA A 119 -5.82 -19.39 -1.90
N ARG A 120 -6.48 -20.33 -2.59
CA ARG A 120 -7.71 -20.03 -3.33
C ARG A 120 -8.84 -19.88 -2.34
N VAL A 121 -9.65 -18.86 -2.55
CA VAL A 121 -10.87 -18.59 -1.79
C VAL A 121 -12.03 -18.38 -2.74
N ARG A 122 -13.22 -18.78 -2.31
CA ARG A 122 -14.45 -18.62 -3.10
C ARG A 122 -15.43 -17.69 -2.43
N GLU A 123 -16.34 -17.16 -3.24
CA GLU A 123 -17.50 -16.41 -2.76
C GLU A 123 -18.24 -17.16 -1.64
N GLY A 124 -18.53 -16.43 -0.55
CA GLY A 124 -19.14 -16.97 0.65
C GLY A 124 -18.15 -17.39 1.74
N GLU A 125 -16.87 -17.64 1.41
CA GLU A 125 -15.84 -17.90 2.41
C GLU A 125 -15.52 -16.62 3.20
N LYS A 126 -15.49 -16.72 4.53
CA LYS A 126 -15.27 -15.58 5.43
C LYS A 126 -13.91 -15.58 6.11
N THR A 127 -13.24 -16.73 6.14
CA THR A 127 -11.90 -16.91 6.70
C THR A 127 -11.11 -17.84 5.79
N SER A 128 -9.79 -17.77 5.87
CA SER A 128 -8.90 -18.66 5.13
C SER A 128 -7.57 -18.81 5.87
N VAL A 129 -6.81 -19.84 5.51
CA VAL A 129 -5.46 -20.07 6.01
C VAL A 129 -4.56 -20.25 4.80
N VAL A 130 -3.51 -19.43 4.72
CA VAL A 130 -2.52 -19.51 3.64
C VAL A 130 -1.29 -20.26 4.15
N GLU A 131 -0.95 -21.38 3.52
CA GLU A 131 0.31 -22.08 3.77
C GLU A 131 1.47 -21.38 3.07
N LEU A 132 2.61 -21.28 3.77
CA LEU A 132 3.81 -20.64 3.27
C LEU A 132 4.81 -21.67 2.74
N LEU A 133 5.38 -21.36 1.58
CA LEU A 133 6.31 -22.20 0.85
C LEU A 133 7.71 -22.22 1.48
N ARG A 134 8.08 -21.17 2.22
CA ARG A 134 9.38 -21.12 2.90
C ARG A 134 9.40 -22.07 4.11
N PRO A 135 10.48 -22.86 4.33
CA PRO A 135 10.62 -23.75 5.49
C PRO A 135 10.42 -23.04 6.84
N GLU A 136 11.00 -21.86 6.97
CA GLU A 136 10.95 -21.01 8.17
C GLU A 136 9.64 -20.24 8.33
N GLY A 137 8.83 -20.10 7.27
CA GLY A 137 7.56 -19.37 7.30
C GLY A 137 7.72 -17.84 7.47
N THR A 138 6.92 -17.28 8.38
CA THR A 138 7.07 -15.90 8.87
C THR A 138 8.06 -15.83 10.03
N ILE A 139 8.65 -14.65 10.23
CA ILE A 139 9.68 -14.39 11.23
C ILE A 139 9.13 -13.37 12.23
N SER A 140 9.27 -13.67 13.52
CA SER A 140 8.86 -12.75 14.59
C SER A 140 9.58 -11.39 14.46
N GLY A 141 8.85 -10.31 14.68
CA GLY A 141 9.31 -8.93 14.54
C GLY A 141 9.23 -8.38 13.10
N HIS A 142 8.93 -9.22 12.10
CA HIS A 142 8.79 -8.77 10.72
C HIS A 142 7.35 -8.38 10.39
N ALA A 143 7.18 -7.64 9.30
CA ALA A 143 5.89 -7.34 8.72
C ALA A 143 5.72 -8.02 7.36
N TYR A 144 4.46 -8.25 7.00
CA TYR A 144 4.05 -8.94 5.78
C TYR A 144 2.80 -8.28 5.21
N TYR A 145 2.48 -8.60 3.96
CA TYR A 145 1.26 -8.12 3.30
C TYR A 145 0.39 -9.29 2.87
N ALA A 146 -0.92 -9.12 2.99
CA ALA A 146 -1.90 -9.99 2.35
C ALA A 146 -2.63 -9.20 1.26
N ALA A 147 -2.86 -9.83 0.12
CA ALA A 147 -3.55 -9.23 -1.01
C ALA A 147 -4.59 -10.17 -1.63
N ILE A 148 -5.67 -9.60 -2.15
CA ILE A 148 -6.63 -10.31 -3.00
C ILE A 148 -6.20 -10.17 -4.46
N LEU A 149 -6.07 -11.30 -5.16
CA LEU A 149 -5.79 -11.39 -6.58
C LEU A 149 -6.95 -12.10 -7.29
N ASN A 150 -7.19 -11.76 -8.54
CA ASN A 150 -8.22 -12.41 -9.33
C ASN A 150 -7.70 -13.72 -9.89
N ASP A 151 -8.54 -14.76 -9.88
CA ASP A 151 -8.29 -15.99 -10.62
C ASP A 151 -8.58 -15.75 -12.11
N ASP A 152 -7.73 -16.24 -13.01
CA ASP A 152 -7.96 -16.16 -14.45
C ASP A 152 -8.94 -17.21 -14.99
N GLY A 153 -9.42 -18.10 -14.11
CA GLY A 153 -10.39 -19.15 -14.37
C GLY A 153 -9.78 -20.53 -14.62
N ASP A 154 -8.46 -20.68 -14.51
CA ASP A 154 -7.78 -21.97 -14.61
C ASP A 154 -7.65 -22.72 -13.27
N ASP A 155 -8.09 -22.10 -12.15
CA ASP A 155 -8.04 -22.66 -10.79
C ASP A 155 -6.59 -22.95 -10.29
N GLU A 156 -5.55 -22.44 -10.96
CA GLU A 156 -4.14 -22.64 -10.64
C GLU A 156 -3.44 -21.31 -10.35
N PHE A 157 -2.77 -21.22 -9.19
CA PHE A 157 -2.11 -19.97 -8.84
C PHE A 157 -0.92 -19.66 -9.75
N ASN A 158 -1.02 -18.56 -10.49
CA ASN A 158 0.03 -18.04 -11.34
C ASN A 158 0.17 -16.51 -11.19
N ARG A 159 1.24 -16.07 -10.54
CA ARG A 159 1.53 -14.64 -10.30
C ARG A 159 1.55 -13.77 -11.57
N LEU A 160 1.75 -14.34 -12.76
CA LEU A 160 1.78 -13.59 -14.00
C LEU A 160 0.39 -13.35 -14.61
N THR A 161 -0.59 -14.19 -14.29
CA THR A 161 -1.95 -14.11 -14.83
C THR A 161 -2.99 -13.78 -13.76
N ASP A 162 -2.80 -14.24 -12.53
CA ASP A 162 -3.61 -13.89 -11.36
C ASP A 162 -3.19 -12.53 -10.79
N LEU A 163 -3.69 -11.48 -11.42
CA LEU A 163 -3.32 -10.11 -11.11
C LEU A 163 -4.31 -9.47 -10.13
N PRO A 164 -3.90 -8.40 -9.42
CA PRO A 164 -4.83 -7.58 -8.66
C PRO A 164 -5.98 -7.07 -9.54
N PRO A 165 -7.13 -6.70 -8.94
CA PRO A 165 -8.23 -6.10 -9.67
C PRO A 165 -7.76 -4.93 -10.55
N LEU A 166 -8.24 -4.87 -11.80
CA LEU A 166 -7.84 -3.87 -12.81
C LEU A 166 -8.17 -2.42 -12.42
N SER A 167 -8.99 -2.22 -11.39
CA SER A 167 -9.31 -0.90 -10.84
C SER A 167 -8.40 -0.63 -9.63
N PRO A 168 -7.57 0.42 -9.66
CA PRO A 168 -6.71 0.79 -8.52
C PRO A 168 -7.49 0.96 -7.20
N GLU A 169 -8.73 1.43 -7.29
CA GLU A 169 -9.64 1.62 -6.16
C GLU A 169 -10.11 0.30 -5.52
N LYS A 170 -9.99 -0.82 -6.25
CA LYS A 170 -10.37 -2.16 -5.79
C LYS A 170 -9.17 -3.01 -5.37
N ILE A 171 -7.95 -2.50 -5.45
CA ILE A 171 -6.77 -3.23 -4.99
C ILE A 171 -6.85 -3.32 -3.47
N VAL A 172 -7.03 -4.54 -2.97
CA VAL A 172 -7.12 -4.81 -1.53
C VAL A 172 -5.82 -5.42 -1.06
N ILE A 173 -5.02 -4.62 -0.34
CA ILE A 173 -3.77 -5.04 0.29
C ILE A 173 -3.78 -4.54 1.74
N VAL A 174 -3.44 -5.41 2.68
CA VAL A 174 -3.31 -5.10 4.10
C VAL A 174 -1.92 -5.46 4.60
N LYS A 175 -1.40 -4.69 5.56
CA LYS A 175 -0.13 -4.96 6.24
C LYS A 175 -0.39 -5.48 7.65
N PHE A 176 0.26 -6.57 8.03
CA PHE A 176 0.20 -7.13 9.38
C PHE A 176 1.61 -7.42 9.91
N LYS A 177 1.74 -7.49 11.23
CA LYS A 177 2.99 -7.82 11.93
C LYS A 177 2.95 -9.24 12.47
N VAL A 178 4.14 -9.80 12.60
CA VAL A 178 4.34 -11.12 13.18
C VAL A 178 5.13 -10.99 14.48
N GLN A 179 4.71 -11.73 15.52
CA GLN A 179 5.29 -11.67 16.87
C GLN A 179 5.74 -13.03 17.41
#